data_AF-A0A4Y7PGZ5-F1
#
_entry.id   AF-A0A4Y7PGZ5-F1
#
_cell.length_a   1.000
_cell.length_b   1.000
_cell.length_c   1.000
_cell.angle_alpha   90.00
_cell.angle_beta   90.00
_cell.angle_gamma   90.00
#
_symmetry.space_group_name_H-M   'P 1'
#
loop_
_entity.id
_entity.type
_entity.pdbx_description
1 polymer ?
#
loop_
_entity_poly.entity_id
_entity_poly.type
_entity_poly.pdbx_seq_one_letter_code
_entity_poly.pdbx_strand_id
1 'polypeptide(L)'
;LTKIVNSLTGKMEIGAPMACAYLLGHKDHYTSHRFEPFSWKSFVREAMKPWHPDNNDNIVGFTDKVTVRKSEDGNYIGISPVFDYIYRPKIYEDVNLYDWIRLSRKK
;
A
#
# COMPACT_ATOMS: atom_id res chain seq x y z
N LEU A 1 36.17 -14.65 5.62
CA LEU A 1 34.87 -14.48 6.30
C LEU A 1 34.99 -14.50 7.83
N THR A 2 35.55 -15.54 8.44
CA THR A 2 35.63 -15.73 9.90
C THR A 2 36.30 -14.58 10.67
N LYS A 3 37.40 -14.00 10.15
CA LYS A 3 38.04 -12.81 10.76
C LYS A 3 37.15 -11.56 10.75
N ILE A 4 36.32 -11.39 9.71
CA ILE A 4 35.41 -10.25 9.56
C ILE A 4 34.23 -10.42 10.53
N VAL A 5 33.66 -11.62 10.61
CA VAL A 5 32.58 -11.97 11.54
C VAL A 5 33.01 -11.78 12.99
N ASN A 6 34.20 -12.29 13.37
CA ASN A 6 34.72 -12.12 14.73
C ASN A 6 34.99 -10.64 15.07
N SER A 7 35.45 -9.83 14.11
CA SER A 7 35.61 -8.39 14.34
C SER A 7 34.27 -7.65 14.42
N LEU A 8 33.24 -8.07 13.70
CA LEU A 8 31.91 -7.45 13.73
C LEU A 8 31.19 -7.80 15.03
N THR A 9 31.23 -9.06 15.45
CA THR A 9 30.63 -9.53 16.70
C THR A 9 31.22 -8.80 17.91
N GLY A 10 32.53 -8.56 17.93
CA GLY A 10 33.16 -7.78 19.01
C GLY A 10 32.90 -6.28 18.97
N LYS A 11 32.61 -5.69 17.80
CA LYS A 11 32.43 -4.23 17.65
C LYS A 11 30.97 -3.77 17.66
N MET A 12 30.05 -4.62 17.23
CA MET A 12 28.63 -4.31 17.09
C MET A 12 27.76 -5.14 18.05
N GLU A 13 28.36 -6.01 18.86
CA GLU A 13 27.69 -6.91 19.82
C GLU A 13 26.61 -7.81 19.20
N ILE A 14 26.66 -8.00 17.88
CA ILE A 14 25.73 -8.84 17.15
C ILE A 14 26.27 -10.27 17.12
N GLY A 15 25.41 -11.25 17.40
CA GLY A 15 25.79 -12.66 17.34
C GLY A 15 26.43 -13.03 16.00
N ALA A 16 27.49 -13.83 16.04
CA ALA A 16 28.19 -14.35 14.85
C ALA A 16 27.25 -14.88 13.74
N PRO A 17 26.16 -15.65 14.02
CA PRO A 17 25.25 -16.08 12.96
C PRO A 17 24.50 -14.93 12.27
N MET A 18 24.17 -13.87 13.01
CA MET A 18 23.47 -12.70 12.47
C MET A 18 24.43 -11.84 11.62
N ALA A 19 25.68 -11.66 12.07
CA ALA A 19 26.71 -10.99 11.27
C ALA A 19 27.01 -11.73 9.94
N CYS A 20 27.03 -13.08 9.98
CA CYS A 20 27.11 -13.90 8.76
C CYS A 20 25.90 -13.69 7.83
N ALA A 21 24.68 -13.64 8.38
CA ALA A 21 23.46 -13.43 7.60
C ALA A 21 23.48 -12.06 6.88
N TYR A 22 23.94 -11.01 7.57
CA TYR A 22 24.15 -9.69 6.97
C TYR A 22 25.21 -9.68 5.88
N LEU A 23 26.35 -10.35 6.08
CA LEU A 23 27.41 -10.46 5.07
C LEU A 23 26.97 -11.24 3.82
N LEU A 24 26.02 -12.19 3.96
CA LEU A 24 25.38 -12.88 2.84
C LEU A 24 24.23 -12.08 2.20
N GLY A 25 23.86 -10.92 2.74
CA GLY A 25 22.78 -10.08 2.21
C GLY A 25 21.38 -10.55 2.56
N HIS A 26 21.21 -11.36 3.61
CA HIS A 26 19.89 -11.77 4.07
C HIS A 26 19.19 -10.59 4.75
N LYS A 27 17.89 -10.42 4.48
CA LYS A 27 17.07 -9.42 5.17
C LYS A 27 16.80 -9.85 6.60
N ASP A 28 16.96 -8.92 7.54
CA ASP A 28 16.81 -9.15 8.99
C ASP A 28 15.35 -9.22 9.46
N HIS A 29 14.45 -9.70 8.60
CA HIS A 29 13.08 -9.96 9.01
C HIS A 29 12.48 -11.04 8.12
N TYR A 30 11.73 -11.93 8.76
CA TYR A 30 10.88 -12.86 8.05
C TYR A 30 9.58 -12.15 7.67
N THR A 31 9.31 -12.02 6.37
CA THR A 31 8.01 -11.57 5.86
C THR A 31 7.40 -12.67 5.01
N SER A 32 6.60 -13.52 5.65
CA SER A 32 5.82 -14.55 4.93
C SER A 32 4.81 -13.90 3.97
N HIS A 33 4.13 -12.85 4.45
CA HIS A 33 3.02 -12.22 3.76
C HIS A 33 3.15 -10.71 3.78
N ARG A 34 2.76 -10.08 2.69
CA ARG A 34 2.70 -8.62 2.54
C ARG A 34 1.24 -8.23 2.38
N PHE A 35 0.80 -7.29 3.20
CA PHE A 35 -0.52 -6.70 3.11
C PHE A 35 -0.40 -5.33 2.43
N GLU A 36 -1.22 -5.08 1.42
CA GLU A 36 -1.36 -3.76 0.82
C GLU A 36 -2.61 -3.08 1.40
N PRO A 37 -2.54 -1.79 1.78
CA PRO A 37 -3.69 -1.08 2.32
C PRO A 37 -4.75 -0.90 1.25
N PHE A 38 -5.95 -1.43 1.49
CA PHE A 38 -7.07 -1.37 0.56
C PHE A 38 -8.34 -0.80 1.20
N SER A 39 -8.84 0.30 0.65
CA SER A 39 -10.06 0.98 1.12
C SER A 39 -11.33 0.40 0.47
N TRP A 40 -11.59 -0.89 0.69
CA TRP A 40 -12.74 -1.62 0.10
C TRP A 40 -14.08 -0.93 0.31
N LYS A 41 -14.36 -0.50 1.54
CA LYS A 41 -15.66 0.10 1.91
C LYS A 41 -15.94 1.38 1.13
N SER A 42 -14.95 2.25 0.97
CA SER A 42 -15.09 3.48 0.17
C SER A 42 -15.30 3.16 -1.31
N PHE A 43 -14.63 2.14 -1.85
CA PHE A 43 -14.84 1.69 -3.23
C PHE A 43 -16.25 1.15 -3.46
N VAL A 44 -16.73 0.26 -2.59
CA VAL A 44 -18.11 -0.27 -2.69
C VAL A 44 -19.14 0.85 -2.60
N ARG A 45 -18.93 1.85 -1.75
CA ARG A 45 -19.80 3.02 -1.68
C ARG A 45 -19.86 3.75 -3.01
N GLU A 46 -18.72 4.10 -3.62
CA GLU A 46 -18.69 4.76 -4.94
C GLU A 46 -19.38 3.93 -6.02
N ALA A 47 -19.17 2.62 -6.04
CA ALA A 47 -19.82 1.71 -6.99
C ALA A 47 -21.34 1.58 -6.75
N MET A 48 -21.80 1.73 -5.51
CA MET A 48 -23.21 1.61 -5.11
C MET A 48 -24.01 2.91 -5.26
N LYS A 49 -23.35 4.08 -5.27
CA LYS A 49 -23.98 5.40 -5.49
C LYS A 49 -25.00 5.46 -6.64
N PRO A 50 -24.72 4.95 -7.86
CA PRO A 50 -25.67 5.05 -8.97
C PRO A 50 -26.92 4.18 -8.79
N TRP A 51 -26.87 3.16 -7.93
CA TRP A 51 -27.97 2.20 -7.73
C TRP A 51 -28.86 2.56 -6.54
N HIS A 52 -28.31 3.26 -5.55
CA HIS A 52 -29.04 3.66 -4.34
C HIS A 52 -28.72 5.11 -3.96
N PRO A 53 -29.34 6.10 -4.65
CA PRO A 53 -29.09 7.52 -4.38
C PRO A 53 -29.54 7.96 -2.98
N ASP A 54 -30.52 7.26 -2.39
CA ASP A 54 -31.16 7.64 -1.12
C ASP A 54 -30.48 7.05 0.12
N ASN A 55 -29.50 6.14 -0.03
CA ASN A 55 -28.87 5.44 1.09
C ASN A 55 -27.63 6.18 1.62
N ASN A 56 -27.73 7.50 1.76
CA ASN A 56 -26.64 8.36 2.23
C ASN A 56 -26.37 8.24 3.74
N ASP A 57 -27.29 7.65 4.53
CA ASP A 57 -27.33 7.90 5.98
C ASP A 57 -27.01 6.72 6.92
N ASN A 58 -26.58 5.54 6.46
CA ASN A 58 -26.41 4.38 7.37
C ASN A 58 -25.03 3.72 7.44
N ILE A 59 -23.94 4.48 7.27
CA ILE A 59 -22.63 4.05 7.81
C ILE A 59 -22.03 5.21 8.63
N VAL A 60 -22.61 5.41 9.81
CA VAL A 60 -22.05 6.23 10.88
C VAL A 60 -20.62 5.74 11.16
N GLY A 61 -19.62 6.53 10.75
CA GLY A 61 -18.21 6.31 11.10
C GLY A 61 -17.20 6.29 9.95
N PHE A 62 -17.60 6.39 8.68
CA PHE A 62 -16.64 6.40 7.56
C PHE A 62 -16.61 7.75 6.84
N THR A 63 -15.90 8.72 7.44
CA THR A 63 -15.53 9.94 6.71
C THR A 63 -14.55 9.54 5.63
N ASP A 64 -14.89 9.76 4.36
CA ASP A 64 -13.91 9.58 3.29
C ASP A 64 -12.83 10.64 3.50
N LYS A 65 -11.63 10.22 3.93
CA LYS A 65 -10.49 11.12 4.03
C LYS A 65 -10.05 11.51 2.62
N VAL A 66 -10.71 12.52 2.07
CA VAL A 66 -10.30 13.19 0.84
C VAL A 66 -9.12 14.10 1.17
N THR A 67 -7.99 13.88 0.51
CA THR A 67 -6.83 14.77 0.60
C THR A 67 -6.99 15.83 -0.48
N VAL A 68 -7.21 17.08 -0.10
CA VAL A 68 -7.32 18.17 -1.07
C VAL A 68 -5.93 18.49 -1.61
N ARG A 69 -5.73 18.34 -2.92
CA ARG A 69 -4.55 18.83 -3.63
C ARG A 69 -4.94 19.99 -4.54
N LYS A 70 -4.07 21.00 -4.60
CA LYS A 70 -4.21 22.11 -5.55
C LYS A 70 -3.62 21.66 -6.90
N SER A 71 -4.43 21.72 -7.94
CA SER A 71 -3.99 21.52 -9.32
C SER A 71 -3.17 22.74 -9.80
N GLU A 72 -2.36 22.55 -10.83
CA GLU A 72 -1.48 23.58 -11.40
C GLU A 72 -2.28 24.81 -11.89
N ASP A 73 -3.52 24.60 -12.34
CA ASP A 73 -4.47 25.64 -12.77
C ASP A 73 -5.21 26.35 -11.61
N GLY A 74 -4.84 26.09 -10.36
CA GLY A 74 -5.45 26.72 -9.18
C GLY A 74 -6.78 26.11 -8.72
N ASN A 75 -7.29 25.08 -9.40
CA ASN A 75 -8.47 24.33 -8.97
C ASN A 75 -8.14 23.31 -7.86
N TYR A 76 -9.04 23.12 -6.90
CA TYR A 76 -8.86 22.16 -5.81
C TYR A 76 -9.48 20.81 -6.18
N ILE A 77 -8.66 19.74 -6.19
CA ILE A 77 -9.12 18.37 -6.40
C ILE A 77 -9.06 17.61 -5.07
N GLY A 78 -10.18 17.04 -4.64
CA GLY A 78 -10.22 16.14 -3.50
C GLY A 78 -9.77 14.76 -3.95
N ILE A 79 -8.52 14.36 -3.66
CA ILE A 79 -8.01 13.04 -4.03
C ILE A 79 -8.40 12.04 -2.96
N SER A 80 -9.21 11.06 -3.34
CA SER A 80 -9.51 9.88 -2.52
C SER A 80 -8.64 8.69 -2.99
N PRO A 81 -8.17 7.81 -2.09
CA PRO A 81 -7.50 6.56 -2.49
C PRO A 81 -8.38 5.68 -3.38
N VAL A 82 -9.69 5.93 -3.44
CA VAL A 82 -10.62 5.21 -4.31
C VAL A 82 -10.42 5.55 -5.79
N PHE A 83 -9.94 6.76 -6.09
CA PHE A 83 -9.73 7.22 -7.46
C PHE A 83 -8.68 6.41 -8.22
N ASP A 84 -7.71 5.84 -7.51
CA ASP A 84 -6.72 4.95 -8.12
C ASP A 84 -7.37 3.71 -8.75
N TYR A 85 -8.49 3.22 -8.17
CA TYR A 85 -9.23 2.07 -8.70
C TYR A 85 -10.23 2.49 -9.79
N ILE A 86 -10.88 3.65 -9.63
CA ILE A 86 -11.93 4.13 -10.56
C ILE A 86 -11.33 4.57 -11.90
N TYR A 87 -10.22 5.32 -11.87
CA TYR A 87 -9.59 5.88 -13.07
C TYR A 87 -8.47 5.00 -13.63
N ARG A 88 -8.60 3.68 -13.46
CA ARG A 88 -7.64 2.72 -13.96
C ARG A 88 -7.52 2.80 -15.50
N PRO A 89 -6.32 2.69 -16.08
CA PRO A 89 -6.16 2.68 -17.54
C PRO A 89 -6.91 1.51 -18.20
N LYS A 90 -7.58 1.78 -19.34
CA LYS A 90 -8.35 0.80 -20.12
C LYS A 90 -7.55 -0.43 -20.56
N ILE A 91 -6.22 -0.32 -20.65
CA ILE A 91 -5.31 -1.42 -21.00
C ILE A 91 -5.44 -2.58 -20.00
N TYR A 92 -5.92 -2.29 -18.79
CA TYR A 92 -6.07 -3.29 -17.74
C TYR A 92 -7.53 -3.65 -17.43
N GLU A 93 -8.47 -3.38 -18.32
CA GLU A 93 -9.89 -3.67 -18.10
C GLU A 93 -10.15 -5.17 -17.88
N ASP A 94 -9.39 -6.05 -18.55
CA ASP A 94 -9.48 -7.52 -18.40
C ASP A 94 -8.98 -8.06 -17.06
N VAL A 95 -8.25 -7.26 -16.29
CA VAL A 95 -7.66 -7.71 -15.02
C VAL A 95 -8.64 -7.36 -13.91
N ASN A 96 -8.96 -8.33 -13.04
CA ASN A 96 -9.83 -8.07 -11.91
C ASN A 96 -9.19 -7.05 -10.92
N LEU A 97 -10.02 -6.41 -10.10
CA LEU A 97 -9.54 -5.41 -9.14
C LEU A 97 -8.52 -5.98 -8.14
N TYR A 98 -8.69 -7.24 -7.75
CA TYR A 98 -7.84 -7.92 -6.77
C TYR A 98 -6.39 -8.11 -7.28
N ASP A 99 -6.23 -8.61 -8.51
CA ASP A 99 -4.96 -8.80 -9.18
C ASP A 99 -4.29 -7.46 -9.45
N TRP A 100 -5.08 -6.43 -9.75
CA TRP A 100 -4.54 -5.08 -9.85
C TRP A 100 -3.96 -4.58 -8.54
N ILE A 101 -4.72 -4.66 -7.44
CA ILE A 101 -4.25 -4.20 -6.12
C ILE A 101 -2.97 -4.95 -5.73
N ARG A 102 -2.94 -6.27 -5.95
CA ARG A 102 -1.78 -7.10 -5.61
C ARG A 102 -0.54 -6.78 -6.43
N LEU A 103 -0.69 -6.43 -7.70
CA LEU A 103 0.42 -6.14 -8.62
C LEU A 103 0.80 -4.66 -8.68
N SER A 104 -0.11 -3.77 -8.30
CA SER A 104 0.12 -2.34 -8.29
C SER A 104 1.19 -2.00 -7.26
N ARG A 105 2.23 -1.30 -7.69
CA ARG A 105 3.24 -0.71 -6.81
C ARG A 105 3.26 0.78 -7.08
N LYS A 106 2.82 1.58 -6.12
CA LYS A 106 3.12 3.01 -6.14
C LYS A 106 4.62 3.16 -5.89
N LYS A 107 5.32 3.79 -6.84
CA LYS A 107 6.73 4.10 -6.75
C LYS A 107 6.93 5.49 -6.20
#